data_AF-A0A399PPB3-F1
#
_entry.id   AF-A0A399PPB3-F1
#
_cell.length_a   1.000
_cell.length_b   1.000
_cell.length_c   1.000
_cell.angle_alpha   90.00
_cell.angle_beta   90.00
_cell.angle_gamma   90.00
#
_symmetry.space_group_name_H-M   'P 1'
#
loop_
_entity.id
_entity.type
_entity.pdbx_description
1 polymer ?
#
loop_
_entity_poly.entity_id
_entity_poly.type
_entity_poly.pdbx_seq_one_letter_code
_entity_poly.pdbx_strand_id
1 'polypeptide(L)'
;MSQLRVSLPPLAELSLDSEVEGAWLDRQGQVTRQERVRLDALQKQPLVCFLHPSDSLLASIDLPPLPANKTAAAVQCAAQALMLGDSAEMHIAHSTRNESGQVHIAWVARKDLQHLGQFGLNLKGLYPAAYSLPVMAGGVGCLHDDHLLLRHGPNAAQVQPMIDEAWLLETGLPAHWIGDGAPEAVQSTLADTQRCSGPLPNWGLHGGLQQPGTEHRGWGRALGCCALALAVWVIGLNLYAAREAGQGQQLKAQMAQRVKQAFPELPVILNPLQQARQQIAARQQGAVDAPGQDFTRLVLQAGSGMPSMAGTVQRLEFVDGALQLSLLPEARRSGNDKDWQGTLAQAGISISPNDDGWVLRPAGEATAATDNDDSSGAEDE
;
A
#
# COMPACT_ATOMS: atom_id res chain seq x y z
N MET A 1 -0.49 -52.06 10.81
CA MET A 1 -1.96 -52.04 10.70
C MET A 1 -2.32 -52.78 9.42
N SER A 2 -3.50 -53.39 9.32
CA SER A 2 -3.98 -53.92 8.03
C SER A 2 -4.19 -52.76 7.05
N GLN A 3 -3.77 -52.93 5.80
CA GLN A 3 -3.88 -51.90 4.76
C GLN A 3 -4.94 -52.31 3.75
N LEU A 4 -5.87 -51.41 3.43
CA LEU A 4 -6.83 -51.60 2.36
C LEU A 4 -6.33 -50.90 1.10
N ARG A 5 -6.18 -51.67 0.03
CA ARG A 5 -5.78 -51.22 -1.29
C ARG A 5 -6.93 -51.34 -2.26
N VAL A 6 -7.13 -50.35 -3.11
CA VAL A 6 -8.28 -50.28 -4.01
C VAL A 6 -7.82 -49.87 -5.41
N SER A 7 -8.21 -50.62 -6.42
CA SER A 7 -8.08 -50.20 -7.82
C SER A 7 -9.31 -49.38 -8.20
N LEU A 8 -9.10 -48.13 -8.61
CA LEU A 8 -10.17 -47.22 -9.02
C LEU A 8 -10.54 -47.48 -10.49
N PRO A 9 -11.83 -47.32 -10.87
CA PRO A 9 -12.25 -47.21 -12.27
C PRO A 9 -11.72 -45.89 -12.87
N PRO A 10 -11.90 -45.67 -14.19
CA PRO A 10 -11.55 -44.40 -14.82
C PRO A 10 -12.14 -43.22 -14.04
N LEU A 11 -11.32 -42.20 -13.76
CA LEU A 11 -11.70 -41.05 -12.93
C LEU A 11 -12.90 -40.28 -13.50
N ALA A 12 -13.09 -40.33 -14.82
CA ALA A 12 -14.23 -39.72 -15.51
C ALA A 12 -15.56 -40.43 -15.23
N GLU A 13 -15.51 -41.73 -14.91
CA GLU A 13 -16.67 -42.59 -14.65
C GLU A 13 -16.84 -42.89 -13.14
N LEU A 14 -15.92 -42.39 -12.32
CA LEU A 14 -15.88 -42.63 -10.89
C LEU A 14 -17.09 -42.02 -10.19
N SER A 15 -17.79 -42.85 -9.44
CA SER A 15 -18.90 -42.47 -8.56
C SER A 15 -18.82 -43.21 -7.23
N LEU A 16 -19.61 -42.78 -6.23
CA LEU A 16 -19.68 -43.48 -4.95
C LEU A 16 -20.30 -44.87 -5.03
N ASP A 17 -21.14 -45.11 -6.03
CA ASP A 17 -21.77 -46.42 -6.26
C ASP A 17 -20.91 -47.36 -7.11
N SER A 18 -19.77 -46.89 -7.62
CA SER A 18 -18.85 -47.71 -8.42
C SER A 18 -18.34 -48.92 -7.63
N GLU A 19 -18.38 -50.09 -8.25
CA GLU A 19 -17.75 -51.29 -7.71
C GLU A 19 -16.25 -51.25 -7.97
N VAL A 20 -15.47 -51.46 -6.91
CA VAL A 20 -14.01 -51.40 -6.94
C VAL A 20 -13.41 -52.67 -6.38
N GLU A 21 -12.28 -53.10 -6.93
CA GLU A 21 -11.54 -54.24 -6.39
C GLU A 21 -10.74 -53.81 -5.16
N GLY A 22 -11.16 -54.32 -4.00
CA GLY A 22 -10.50 -54.10 -2.72
C GLY A 22 -9.60 -55.29 -2.36
N ALA A 23 -8.36 -55.01 -1.98
CA ALA A 23 -7.42 -55.97 -1.43
C ALA A 23 -7.04 -55.58 0.01
N TRP A 24 -7.31 -56.46 0.98
CA TRP A 24 -6.92 -56.28 2.37
C TRP A 24 -5.61 -57.00 2.62
N LEU A 25 -4.61 -56.23 3.02
CA LEU A 25 -3.28 -56.73 3.34
C LEU A 25 -3.10 -56.83 4.85
N ASP A 26 -2.39 -57.87 5.27
CA ASP A 26 -1.95 -58.01 6.66
C ASP A 26 -0.79 -57.06 7.00
N ARG A 27 -0.19 -57.22 8.18
CA ARG A 27 0.97 -56.41 8.59
C ARG A 27 2.25 -56.75 7.82
N GLN A 28 2.32 -57.90 7.17
CA GLN A 28 3.46 -58.36 6.37
C GLN A 28 3.31 -57.96 4.89
N GLY A 29 2.18 -57.36 4.51
CA GLY A 29 1.90 -56.95 3.13
C GLY A 29 1.33 -58.07 2.27
N GLN A 30 0.93 -59.20 2.85
CA GLN A 30 0.30 -60.29 2.13
C GLN A 30 -1.20 -60.04 1.98
N VAL A 31 -1.74 -60.30 0.80
CA VAL A 31 -3.16 -60.18 0.51
C VAL A 31 -3.90 -61.31 1.23
N THR A 32 -4.75 -60.94 2.20
CA THR A 32 -5.54 -61.89 3.00
C THR A 32 -6.94 -62.06 2.44
N ARG A 33 -7.47 -61.04 1.77
CA ARG A 33 -8.81 -61.00 1.21
C ARG A 33 -8.83 -60.07 0.01
N GLN A 34 -9.51 -60.49 -1.05
CA GLN A 34 -9.77 -59.67 -2.23
C GLN A 34 -11.23 -59.86 -2.63
N GLU A 35 -11.94 -58.75 -2.85
CA GLU A 35 -13.34 -58.76 -3.27
C GLU A 35 -13.73 -57.45 -3.93
N ARG A 36 -14.79 -57.49 -4.74
CA ARG A 36 -15.43 -56.28 -5.26
C ARG A 36 -16.35 -55.70 -4.21
N VAL A 37 -16.18 -54.41 -3.93
CA VAL A 37 -16.97 -53.66 -2.95
C VAL A 37 -17.33 -52.32 -3.54
N ARG A 38 -18.49 -51.78 -3.16
CA ARG A 38 -18.85 -50.41 -3.51
C ARG A 38 -17.93 -49.41 -2.81
N LEU A 39 -17.57 -48.35 -3.54
CA LEU A 39 -16.66 -47.33 -3.02
C LEU A 39 -17.22 -46.59 -1.79
N ASP A 40 -18.53 -46.37 -1.72
CA ASP A 40 -19.19 -45.70 -0.60
C ASP A 40 -19.03 -46.42 0.75
N ALA A 41 -19.04 -47.76 0.74
CA ALA A 41 -18.83 -48.58 1.93
C ALA A 41 -17.41 -48.44 2.51
N LEU A 42 -16.47 -47.91 1.72
CA LEU A 42 -15.05 -47.81 2.06
C LEU A 42 -14.63 -46.41 2.55
N GLN A 43 -15.49 -45.38 2.43
CA GLN A 43 -15.12 -43.97 2.68
C GLN A 43 -14.40 -43.71 4.02
N LYS A 44 -14.85 -44.35 5.09
CA LYS A 44 -14.30 -44.15 6.45
C LYS A 44 -12.98 -44.89 6.70
N GLN A 45 -12.68 -45.91 5.88
CA GLN A 45 -11.49 -46.73 6.05
C GLN A 45 -10.25 -46.00 5.50
N PRO A 46 -9.06 -46.19 6.09
CA PRO A 46 -7.83 -45.67 5.49
C PRO A 46 -7.51 -46.45 4.20
N LEU A 47 -7.61 -45.78 3.06
CA LEU A 47 -7.46 -46.39 1.73
C LEU A 47 -6.13 -46.00 1.08
N VAL A 48 -5.50 -46.97 0.42
CA VAL A 48 -4.52 -46.68 -0.63
C VAL A 48 -5.16 -46.99 -1.96
N CYS A 49 -5.27 -45.99 -2.82
CA CYS A 49 -5.87 -46.15 -4.13
C CYS A 49 -4.83 -46.20 -5.25
N PHE A 50 -5.12 -47.03 -6.23
CA PHE A 50 -4.42 -47.07 -7.51
C PHE A 50 -5.34 -46.54 -8.58
N LEU A 51 -4.84 -45.63 -9.42
CA LEU A 51 -5.57 -45.11 -10.56
C LEU A 51 -5.83 -46.23 -11.58
N HIS A 52 -6.86 -46.05 -12.40
CA HIS A 52 -7.07 -46.86 -13.58
C HIS A 52 -5.87 -46.71 -14.55
N PRO A 53 -5.51 -47.74 -15.35
CA PRO A 53 -4.42 -47.64 -16.31
C PRO A 53 -4.54 -46.46 -17.29
N SER A 54 -5.76 -46.12 -17.76
CA SER A 54 -5.98 -44.98 -18.66
C SER A 54 -5.63 -43.63 -18.04
N ASP A 55 -5.71 -43.51 -16.71
CA ASP A 55 -5.43 -42.27 -15.96
C ASP A 55 -4.01 -42.27 -15.38
N SER A 56 -3.24 -43.33 -15.64
CA SER A 56 -1.94 -43.58 -15.05
C SER A 56 -0.82 -43.09 -15.96
N LEU A 57 -0.61 -41.78 -15.98
CA LEU A 57 0.47 -41.17 -16.76
C LEU A 57 1.80 -41.22 -16.00
N LEU A 58 2.79 -41.86 -16.61
CA LEU A 58 4.12 -42.07 -16.05
C LEU A 58 5.21 -41.70 -17.04
N ALA A 59 6.28 -41.08 -16.53
CA ALA A 59 7.49 -40.87 -17.30
C ALA A 59 8.74 -40.90 -16.41
N SER A 60 9.90 -40.98 -17.06
CA SER A 60 11.21 -40.80 -16.44
C SER A 60 11.89 -39.60 -17.09
N ILE A 61 12.49 -38.73 -16.28
CA ILE A 61 13.24 -37.56 -16.74
C ILE A 61 14.65 -37.59 -16.19
N ASP A 62 15.63 -37.30 -17.04
CA ASP A 62 17.02 -37.12 -16.61
C ASP A 62 17.18 -35.72 -16.01
N LEU A 63 17.67 -35.67 -14.77
CA LEU A 63 17.96 -34.40 -14.09
C LEU A 63 19.42 -34.33 -13.66
N PRO A 64 20.07 -33.16 -13.83
CA PRO A 64 21.40 -32.94 -13.29
C PRO A 64 21.39 -33.04 -11.74
N PRO A 65 22.56 -33.23 -11.11
CA PRO A 65 22.65 -33.20 -9.65
C PRO A 65 22.29 -31.80 -9.14
N LEU A 66 21.11 -31.69 -8.52
CA LEU A 66 20.57 -30.44 -7.99
C LEU A 66 20.39 -30.52 -6.47
N PRO A 67 20.51 -29.39 -5.76
CA PRO A 67 20.08 -29.30 -4.37
C PRO A 67 18.62 -29.70 -4.21
N ALA A 68 18.27 -30.37 -3.11
CA ALA A 68 16.91 -30.90 -2.89
C ALA A 68 15.80 -29.83 -2.97
N ASN A 69 16.10 -28.58 -2.62
CA ASN A 69 15.16 -27.46 -2.71
C ASN A 69 14.92 -26.94 -4.14
N LYS A 70 15.68 -27.43 -5.14
CA LYS A 70 15.53 -27.08 -6.56
C LYS A 70 14.96 -28.21 -7.41
N THR A 71 14.98 -29.45 -6.91
CA THR A 71 14.48 -30.62 -7.65
C THR A 71 13.03 -30.47 -8.07
N ALA A 72 12.14 -30.03 -7.18
CA ALA A 72 10.72 -29.87 -7.52
C ALA A 72 10.49 -28.86 -8.66
N ALA A 73 11.19 -27.73 -8.65
CA ALA A 73 11.09 -26.73 -9.71
C ALA A 73 11.69 -27.22 -11.04
N ALA A 74 12.80 -27.98 -10.98
CA ALA A 74 13.40 -28.59 -12.16
C ALA A 74 12.49 -29.67 -12.77
N VAL A 75 11.85 -30.50 -11.92
CA VAL A 75 10.83 -31.47 -12.33
C VAL A 75 9.67 -30.78 -13.03
N GLN A 76 9.12 -29.70 -12.43
CA GLN A 76 8.02 -28.95 -13.05
C GLN A 76 8.38 -28.42 -14.44
N CYS A 77 9.57 -27.83 -14.57
CA CYS A 77 10.08 -27.32 -15.84
C CYS A 77 10.27 -28.43 -16.89
N ALA A 78 10.93 -29.53 -16.50
CA ALA A 78 11.20 -30.63 -17.43
C ALA A 78 9.92 -31.39 -17.84
N ALA A 79 9.00 -31.61 -16.90
CA ALA A 79 7.76 -32.33 -17.14
C ALA A 79 6.81 -31.58 -18.08
N GLN A 80 6.90 -30.24 -18.16
CA GLN A 80 6.06 -29.43 -19.05
C GLN A 80 6.14 -29.88 -20.51
N ALA A 81 7.32 -30.34 -20.97
CA ALA A 81 7.50 -30.83 -22.33
C ALA A 81 6.81 -32.19 -22.62
N LEU A 82 6.44 -32.93 -21.57
CA LEU A 82 5.81 -34.24 -21.66
C LEU A 82 4.28 -34.18 -21.52
N MET A 83 3.75 -33.02 -21.14
CA MET A 83 2.33 -32.84 -20.84
C MET A 83 1.55 -32.37 -22.06
N LEU A 84 0.43 -33.02 -22.30
CA LEU A 84 -0.58 -32.54 -23.24
C LEU A 84 -1.50 -31.56 -22.51
N GLY A 85 -1.41 -30.27 -22.86
CA GLY A 85 -2.21 -29.20 -22.26
C GLY A 85 -1.40 -28.28 -21.36
N ASP A 86 -2.10 -27.49 -20.54
CA ASP A 86 -1.45 -26.57 -19.60
C ASP A 86 -0.91 -27.31 -18.38
N SER A 87 0.41 -27.23 -18.16
CA SER A 87 1.07 -27.83 -17.00
C SER A 87 0.61 -27.24 -15.66
N ALA A 88 0.08 -26.01 -15.64
CA ALA A 88 -0.46 -25.41 -14.42
C ALA A 88 -1.71 -26.17 -13.93
N GLU A 89 -2.49 -26.73 -14.86
CA GLU A 89 -3.68 -27.54 -14.60
C GLU A 89 -3.34 -28.99 -14.23
N MET A 90 -2.06 -29.37 -14.20
CA MET A 90 -1.60 -30.70 -13.84
C MET A 90 -1.03 -30.72 -12.43
N HIS A 91 -1.34 -31.77 -11.67
CA HIS A 91 -0.65 -32.10 -10.44
C HIS A 91 0.46 -33.11 -10.72
N ILE A 92 1.69 -32.76 -10.36
CA ILE A 92 2.88 -33.59 -10.60
C ILE A 92 3.37 -34.14 -9.27
N ALA A 93 3.56 -35.45 -9.21
CA ALA A 93 4.29 -36.12 -8.15
C ALA A 93 5.56 -36.74 -8.71
N HIS A 94 6.62 -36.80 -7.89
CA HIS A 94 7.92 -37.26 -8.36
C HIS A 94 8.69 -38.03 -7.29
N SER A 95 9.54 -38.95 -7.75
CA SER A 95 10.51 -39.65 -6.89
C SER A 95 11.68 -38.75 -6.52
N THR A 96 12.56 -39.26 -5.66
CA THR A 96 13.93 -38.75 -5.57
C THR A 96 14.72 -39.12 -6.82
N ARG A 97 15.79 -38.38 -7.10
CA ARG A 97 16.76 -38.73 -8.15
C ARG A 97 17.44 -40.04 -7.77
N ASN A 98 17.43 -41.01 -8.68
CA ASN A 98 18.10 -42.29 -8.49
C ASN A 98 19.60 -42.19 -8.84
N GLU A 99 20.31 -43.32 -8.74
CA GLU A 99 21.75 -43.40 -9.02
C GLU A 99 22.08 -43.14 -10.49
N SER A 100 21.21 -43.53 -11.43
CA SER A 100 21.37 -43.23 -12.86
C SER A 100 21.07 -41.77 -13.21
N GLY A 101 20.54 -41.00 -12.26
CA GLY A 101 20.22 -39.59 -12.42
C GLY A 101 18.84 -39.27 -12.94
N GLN A 102 17.98 -40.29 -12.98
CA GLN A 102 16.60 -40.18 -13.37
C GLN A 102 15.71 -39.86 -12.18
N VAL A 103 14.65 -39.11 -12.47
CA VAL A 103 13.50 -38.91 -11.58
C VAL A 103 12.28 -39.49 -12.28
N HIS A 104 11.56 -40.36 -11.58
CA HIS A 104 10.28 -40.86 -12.05
C HIS A 104 9.19 -39.86 -11.67
N ILE A 105 8.31 -39.58 -12.61
CA ILE A 105 7.21 -38.64 -12.44
C ILE A 105 5.89 -39.30 -12.79
N ALA A 106 4.84 -38.85 -12.13
CA ALA A 106 3.47 -39.11 -12.51
C ALA A 106 2.70 -37.79 -12.49
N TRP A 107 1.68 -37.67 -13.32
CA TRP A 107 0.79 -36.52 -13.27
C TRP A 107 -0.65 -36.90 -13.56
N VAL A 108 -1.54 -36.05 -13.09
CA VAL A 108 -2.99 -36.14 -13.26
C VAL A 108 -3.57 -34.74 -13.29
N ALA A 109 -4.68 -34.53 -14.01
CA ALA A 109 -5.30 -33.22 -14.04
C ALA A 109 -5.83 -32.85 -12.65
N ARG A 110 -5.62 -31.58 -12.25
CA ARG A 110 -6.07 -31.07 -10.95
C ARG A 110 -7.58 -31.16 -10.78
N LYS A 111 -8.34 -30.95 -11.85
CA LYS A 111 -9.81 -31.11 -11.87
C LYS A 111 -10.26 -32.52 -11.47
N ASP A 112 -9.51 -33.55 -11.87
CA ASP A 112 -9.88 -34.95 -11.62
C ASP A 112 -9.54 -35.32 -10.17
N LEU A 113 -8.44 -34.78 -9.62
CA LEU A 113 -8.17 -34.86 -8.19
C LEU A 113 -9.22 -34.09 -7.37
N GLN A 114 -9.63 -32.91 -7.80
CA GLN A 114 -10.69 -32.15 -7.12
C GLN A 114 -12.00 -32.94 -7.10
N HIS A 115 -12.39 -33.55 -8.23
CA HIS A 115 -13.54 -34.45 -8.31
C HIS A 115 -13.40 -35.63 -7.34
N LEU A 116 -12.25 -36.32 -7.34
CA LEU A 116 -11.96 -37.40 -6.38
C LEU A 116 -12.06 -36.94 -4.92
N GLY A 117 -11.61 -35.72 -4.61
CA GLY A 117 -11.69 -35.13 -3.29
C GLY A 117 -13.11 -34.89 -2.77
N GLN A 118 -14.09 -34.69 -3.67
CA GLN A 118 -15.49 -34.48 -3.30
C GLN A 118 -16.14 -35.72 -2.68
N PHE A 119 -15.60 -36.91 -2.96
CA PHE A 119 -16.11 -38.17 -2.41
C PHE A 119 -15.74 -38.40 -0.93
N GLY A 120 -14.88 -37.55 -0.34
CA GLY A 120 -14.56 -37.62 1.09
C GLY A 120 -13.84 -38.90 1.53
N LEU A 121 -13.17 -39.59 0.60
CA LEU A 121 -12.42 -40.82 0.87
C LEU A 121 -11.24 -40.53 1.82
N ASN A 122 -11.04 -41.37 2.84
CA ASN A 122 -9.88 -41.29 3.73
C ASN A 122 -8.62 -41.88 3.06
N LEU A 123 -8.12 -41.16 2.05
CA LEU A 123 -6.97 -41.55 1.24
C LEU A 123 -5.65 -41.36 2.00
N LYS A 124 -4.91 -42.46 2.16
CA LYS A 124 -3.53 -42.50 2.66
C LYS A 124 -2.50 -42.49 1.54
N GLY A 125 -2.92 -42.81 0.32
CA GLY A 125 -2.07 -42.77 -0.86
C GLY A 125 -2.89 -42.90 -2.14
N LEU A 126 -2.36 -42.30 -3.20
CA LEU A 126 -2.90 -42.38 -4.56
C LEU A 126 -1.71 -42.55 -5.50
N TYR A 127 -1.71 -43.63 -6.27
CA TYR A 127 -0.59 -44.02 -7.11
C TYR A 127 -1.08 -44.48 -8.50
N PRO A 128 -0.26 -44.38 -9.54
CA PRO A 128 -0.58 -44.97 -10.85
C PRO A 128 -0.70 -46.49 -10.78
N ALA A 129 -1.51 -47.08 -11.66
CA ALA A 129 -1.91 -48.50 -11.68
C ALA A 129 -0.73 -49.47 -11.48
N ALA A 130 0.36 -49.26 -12.23
CA ALA A 130 1.52 -50.14 -12.22
C ALA A 130 2.25 -50.23 -10.86
N TYR A 131 2.05 -49.27 -9.94
CA TYR A 131 2.62 -49.33 -8.59
C TYR A 131 1.88 -50.30 -7.66
N SER A 132 0.75 -50.87 -8.08
CA SER A 132 0.09 -51.97 -7.35
C SER A 132 0.94 -53.24 -7.35
N LEU A 133 1.67 -53.47 -8.44
CA LEU A 133 2.42 -54.68 -8.73
C LEU A 133 3.60 -54.88 -7.75
N PRO A 134 3.93 -56.16 -7.44
CA PRO A 134 5.10 -56.49 -6.63
C PRO A 134 6.41 -56.08 -7.30
N VAL A 135 7.45 -55.94 -6.48
CA VAL A 135 8.80 -55.64 -6.95
C VAL A 135 9.62 -56.91 -6.86
N MET A 136 10.07 -57.40 -8.02
CA MET A 136 10.88 -58.61 -8.16
C MET A 136 12.04 -58.37 -9.12
N ALA A 137 13.11 -59.16 -8.98
CA ALA A 137 14.26 -59.07 -9.88
C ALA A 137 13.84 -59.38 -11.33
N GLY A 138 14.31 -58.60 -12.30
CA GLY A 138 13.89 -58.75 -13.69
C GLY A 138 12.50 -58.17 -14.01
N GLY A 139 11.81 -57.58 -13.04
CA GLY A 139 10.55 -56.86 -13.24
C GLY A 139 9.31 -57.75 -13.34
N VAL A 140 8.16 -57.13 -13.12
CA VAL A 140 6.84 -57.77 -13.13
C VAL A 140 5.94 -57.06 -14.13
N GLY A 141 5.22 -57.81 -14.95
CA GLY A 141 4.20 -57.28 -15.86
C GLY A 141 2.84 -57.90 -15.65
N CYS A 142 1.79 -57.21 -16.09
CA CYS A 142 0.47 -57.80 -16.27
C CYS A 142 -0.35 -57.01 -17.28
N LEU A 143 -1.43 -57.62 -17.74
CA LEU A 143 -2.49 -56.92 -18.47
C LEU A 143 -3.62 -56.52 -17.54
N HIS A 144 -4.14 -55.32 -17.79
CA HIS A 144 -5.28 -54.77 -17.10
C HIS A 144 -6.02 -53.81 -18.03
N ASP A 145 -7.29 -54.07 -18.32
CA ASP A 145 -8.18 -53.21 -19.12
C ASP A 145 -7.51 -52.68 -20.40
N ASP A 146 -6.97 -53.60 -21.22
CA ASP A 146 -6.25 -53.33 -22.46
C ASP A 146 -4.98 -52.45 -22.30
N HIS A 147 -4.40 -52.43 -21.11
CA HIS A 147 -3.12 -51.78 -20.83
C HIS A 147 -2.12 -52.78 -20.27
N LEU A 148 -0.87 -52.62 -20.71
CA LEU A 148 0.29 -53.29 -20.16
C LEU A 148 0.83 -52.47 -18.98
N LEU A 149 0.83 -53.09 -17.79
CA LEU A 149 1.43 -52.53 -16.59
C LEU A 149 2.79 -53.20 -16.39
N LEU A 150 3.84 -52.40 -16.23
CA LEU A 150 5.21 -52.88 -16.00
C LEU A 150 5.80 -52.27 -14.73
N ARG A 151 6.44 -53.10 -13.93
CA ARG A 151 7.08 -52.74 -12.67
C ARG A 151 8.52 -53.25 -12.65
N HIS A 152 9.48 -52.34 -12.87
CA HIS A 152 10.91 -52.68 -12.92
C HIS A 152 11.63 -52.48 -11.57
N GLY A 153 11.04 -51.70 -10.66
CA GLY A 153 11.61 -51.46 -9.35
C GLY A 153 10.68 -50.66 -8.43
N PRO A 154 11.13 -50.24 -7.23
CA PRO A 154 10.29 -49.53 -6.27
C PRO A 154 9.76 -48.18 -6.77
N ASN A 155 10.52 -47.49 -7.62
CA ASN A 155 10.12 -46.22 -8.22
C ASN A 155 9.95 -46.29 -9.74
N ALA A 156 10.48 -47.32 -10.39
CA ALA A 156 10.44 -47.50 -11.83
C ALA A 156 9.25 -48.37 -12.24
N ALA A 157 8.27 -47.74 -12.87
CA ALA A 157 7.10 -48.40 -13.44
C ALA A 157 6.70 -47.70 -14.74
N GLN A 158 5.98 -48.43 -15.58
CA GLN A 158 5.45 -47.95 -16.85
C GLN A 158 4.03 -48.47 -17.04
N VAL A 159 3.25 -47.71 -17.79
CA VAL A 159 1.90 -48.07 -18.22
C VAL A 159 1.85 -47.79 -19.70
N GLN A 160 1.42 -48.76 -20.48
CA GLN A 160 1.27 -48.60 -21.93
C GLN A 160 -0.07 -49.11 -22.38
N PRO A 161 -0.72 -48.44 -23.35
CA PRO A 161 -1.81 -49.07 -24.07
C PRO A 161 -1.29 -50.34 -24.74
N MET A 162 -2.10 -51.40 -24.73
CA MET A 162 -1.76 -52.64 -25.40
C MET A 162 -1.83 -52.41 -26.92
N ILE A 163 -0.67 -52.26 -27.57
CA ILE A 163 -0.58 -52.02 -29.02
C ILE A 163 -0.14 -53.28 -29.76
N ASP A 164 0.94 -53.95 -29.31
CA ASP A 164 1.51 -55.15 -29.94
C ASP A 164 2.49 -55.88 -28.99
N GLU A 165 2.49 -57.21 -28.97
CA GLU A 165 3.49 -58.03 -28.24
C GLU A 165 4.92 -57.81 -28.76
N ALA A 166 5.07 -57.47 -30.05
CA ALA A 166 6.37 -57.18 -30.66
C ALA A 166 7.10 -56.03 -29.94
N TRP A 167 6.36 -55.00 -29.52
CA TRP A 167 6.94 -53.86 -28.81
C TRP A 167 7.56 -54.27 -27.46
N LEU A 168 6.92 -55.22 -26.77
CA LEU A 168 7.40 -55.72 -25.48
C LEU A 168 8.68 -56.55 -25.64
N LEU A 169 8.81 -57.28 -26.74
CA LEU A 169 10.02 -58.02 -27.08
C LEU A 169 11.19 -57.08 -27.39
N GLU A 170 10.93 -55.93 -28.01
CA GLU A 170 11.95 -54.92 -28.32
C GLU A 170 12.42 -54.12 -27.10
N THR A 171 11.49 -53.77 -26.20
CA THR A 171 11.79 -52.93 -25.03
C THR A 171 12.23 -53.71 -23.79
N GLY A 172 12.00 -55.01 -23.78
CA GLY A 172 12.44 -55.93 -22.76
C GLY A 172 11.27 -56.50 -21.98
N LEU A 173 11.12 -57.83 -22.05
CA LEU A 173 10.11 -58.57 -21.33
C LEU A 173 10.39 -58.56 -19.81
N PRO A 174 9.35 -58.42 -18.97
CA PRO A 174 9.49 -58.66 -17.54
C PRO A 174 9.79 -60.14 -17.29
N ALA A 175 10.60 -60.42 -16.27
CA ALA A 175 10.90 -61.80 -15.87
C ALA A 175 9.68 -62.52 -15.27
N HIS A 176 8.76 -61.77 -14.66
CA HIS A 176 7.58 -62.29 -14.00
C HIS A 176 6.29 -61.69 -14.58
N TRP A 177 5.24 -62.50 -14.67
CA TRP A 177 3.93 -62.05 -15.16
C TRP A 177 2.82 -62.37 -14.16
N ILE A 178 1.84 -61.48 -13.99
CA ILE A 178 0.67 -61.70 -13.12
C ILE A 178 -0.58 -61.88 -13.97
N GLY A 179 -1.34 -62.93 -13.65
CA GLY A 179 -2.61 -63.23 -14.32
C GLY A 179 -2.44 -63.90 -15.67
N ASP A 180 -3.50 -63.89 -16.45
CA ASP A 180 -3.54 -64.51 -17.78
C ASP A 180 -2.86 -63.63 -18.84
N GLY A 181 -2.66 -64.18 -20.04
CA GLY A 181 -2.06 -63.45 -21.17
C GLY A 181 -0.54 -63.23 -21.06
N ALA A 182 0.17 -64.11 -20.34
CA ALA A 182 1.62 -64.07 -20.24
C ALA A 182 2.27 -64.34 -21.61
N PRO A 183 3.22 -63.51 -22.06
CA PRO A 183 4.05 -63.83 -23.22
C PRO A 183 4.84 -65.12 -22.98
N GLU A 184 5.02 -65.94 -24.02
CA GLU A 184 5.67 -67.27 -23.91
C GLU A 184 7.09 -67.21 -23.32
N ALA A 185 7.80 -66.10 -23.50
CA ALA A 185 9.19 -65.92 -23.09
C ALA A 185 9.37 -65.42 -21.63
N VAL A 186 8.28 -65.26 -20.86
CA VAL A 186 8.37 -64.88 -19.43
C VAL A 186 8.86 -66.06 -18.60
N GLN A 187 9.70 -65.80 -17.59
CA GLN A 187 10.34 -66.86 -16.79
C GLN A 187 9.37 -67.52 -15.79
N SER A 188 8.43 -66.76 -15.23
CA SER A 188 7.42 -67.31 -14.32
C SER A 188 6.12 -66.52 -14.33
N THR A 189 5.02 -67.23 -14.13
CA THR A 189 3.68 -66.66 -13.94
C THR A 189 3.29 -66.69 -12.46
N LEU A 190 2.60 -65.65 -12.01
CA LEU A 190 2.12 -65.42 -10.65
C LEU A 190 0.59 -65.32 -10.66
N ALA A 191 -0.04 -65.71 -9.55
CA ALA A 191 -1.49 -65.61 -9.40
C ALA A 191 -1.96 -64.15 -9.42
N ASP A 192 -3.15 -63.91 -10.00
CA ASP A 192 -3.73 -62.56 -10.12
C ASP A 192 -3.90 -61.85 -8.76
N THR A 193 -4.10 -62.62 -7.68
CA THR A 193 -4.20 -62.10 -6.31
C THR A 193 -2.95 -61.37 -5.81
N GLN A 194 -1.80 -61.55 -6.48
CA GLN A 194 -0.56 -60.84 -6.17
C GLN A 194 -0.51 -59.42 -6.74
N ARG A 195 -1.45 -59.03 -7.62
CA ARG A 195 -1.45 -57.72 -8.31
C ARG A 195 -1.38 -56.53 -7.36
N CYS A 196 -1.96 -56.63 -6.16
CA CYS A 196 -1.99 -55.54 -5.18
C CYS A 196 -1.06 -55.75 -3.98
N SER A 197 -0.05 -56.63 -4.06
CA SER A 197 0.84 -56.95 -2.93
C SER A 197 2.13 -56.11 -2.87
N GLY A 198 2.40 -55.24 -3.85
CA GLY A 198 3.70 -54.58 -3.98
C GLY A 198 4.01 -53.51 -2.93
N PRO A 199 5.29 -53.22 -2.64
CA PRO A 199 5.66 -52.09 -1.80
C PRO A 199 5.28 -50.76 -2.48
N LEU A 200 4.74 -49.83 -1.69
CA LEU A 200 4.39 -48.50 -2.16
C LEU A 200 5.63 -47.62 -2.30
N PRO A 201 5.70 -46.75 -3.31
CA PRO A 201 6.74 -45.74 -3.38
C PRO A 201 6.58 -44.69 -2.27
N ASN A 202 7.66 -43.99 -1.95
CA ASN A 202 7.68 -42.91 -0.95
C ASN A 202 7.14 -41.56 -1.46
N TRP A 203 6.52 -41.54 -2.65
CA TRP A 203 5.95 -40.37 -3.31
C TRP A 203 4.62 -40.77 -3.97
N GLY A 204 3.68 -39.86 -4.16
CA GLY A 204 2.42 -40.18 -4.82
C GLY A 204 1.55 -38.96 -5.09
N LEU A 205 0.45 -39.16 -5.82
CA LEU A 205 -0.43 -38.11 -6.35
C LEU A 205 -1.43 -37.54 -5.31
N HIS A 206 -1.56 -38.21 -4.16
CA HIS A 206 -2.49 -37.81 -3.10
C HIS A 206 -2.15 -36.44 -2.46
N GLY A 207 -0.93 -35.93 -2.65
CA GLY A 207 -0.56 -34.58 -2.24
C GLY A 207 -1.39 -33.48 -2.92
N GLY A 208 -1.91 -33.73 -4.12
CA GLY A 208 -2.77 -32.80 -4.84
C GLY A 208 -4.18 -32.67 -4.24
N LEU A 209 -4.64 -33.68 -3.49
CA LEU A 209 -5.93 -33.65 -2.78
C LEU A 209 -5.89 -32.78 -1.51
N GLN A 210 -4.71 -32.62 -0.92
CA GLN A 210 -4.50 -31.86 0.31
C GLN A 210 -4.25 -30.36 0.05
N GLN A 211 -4.47 -29.89 -1.17
CA GLN A 211 -4.27 -28.48 -1.55
C GLN A 211 -5.60 -27.73 -1.73
N PRO A 212 -6.33 -27.38 -0.65
CA PRO A 212 -7.18 -26.21 -0.69
C PRO A 212 -6.28 -24.97 -0.50
N GLY A 213 -5.84 -24.36 -1.61
CA GLY A 213 -5.54 -22.92 -1.64
C GLY A 213 -4.22 -22.42 -1.04
N THR A 214 -3.12 -23.18 -1.02
CA THR A 214 -1.81 -22.66 -0.54
C THR A 214 -0.84 -22.23 -1.63
N GLU A 215 -1.31 -21.77 -2.80
CA GLU A 215 -0.44 -21.05 -3.74
C GLU A 215 -0.17 -19.59 -3.30
N HIS A 216 -0.88 -19.08 -2.29
CA HIS A 216 -0.70 -17.72 -1.77
C HIS A 216 0.23 -17.61 -0.55
N ARG A 217 0.96 -18.68 -0.18
CA ARG A 217 1.87 -18.69 0.99
C ARG A 217 3.17 -17.87 0.79
N GLY A 218 3.17 -16.91 -0.13
CA GLY A 218 4.28 -15.99 -0.39
C GLY A 218 4.01 -14.51 -0.07
N TRP A 219 2.75 -14.08 -0.01
CA TRP A 219 2.43 -12.64 0.14
C TRP A 219 2.42 -12.11 1.56
N GLY A 220 2.34 -12.97 2.58
CA GLY A 220 2.27 -12.51 3.99
C GLY A 220 3.48 -11.67 4.40
N ARG A 221 4.67 -11.99 3.89
CA ARG A 221 5.89 -11.20 4.16
C ARG A 221 5.89 -9.87 3.42
N ALA A 222 5.39 -9.84 2.17
CA ALA A 222 5.26 -8.61 1.40
C ALA A 222 4.21 -7.66 2.01
N LEU A 223 3.04 -8.18 2.39
CA LEU A 223 2.01 -7.43 3.12
C LEU A 223 2.51 -6.94 4.47
N GLY A 224 3.29 -7.76 5.19
CA GLY A 224 3.96 -7.35 6.43
C GLY A 224 4.91 -6.17 6.21
N CYS A 225 5.73 -6.20 5.16
CA CYS A 225 6.61 -5.09 4.80
C CYS A 225 5.83 -3.82 4.42
N CYS A 226 4.75 -3.94 3.64
CA CYS A 226 3.89 -2.81 3.29
C CYS A 226 3.22 -2.19 4.54
N ALA A 227 2.71 -3.01 5.46
CA ALA A 227 2.10 -2.54 6.69
C ALA A 227 3.12 -1.82 7.59
N LEU A 228 4.35 -2.34 7.68
CA LEU A 228 5.43 -1.73 8.45
C LEU A 228 5.84 -0.38 7.85
N ALA A 229 5.97 -0.30 6.51
CA ALA A 229 6.25 0.96 5.81
C ALA A 229 5.15 2.01 6.06
N LEU A 230 3.87 1.62 5.99
CA LEU A 230 2.75 2.50 6.30
C LEU A 230 2.78 2.97 7.76
N ALA A 231 3.08 2.09 8.71
CA ALA A 231 3.19 2.45 10.12
C ALA A 231 4.31 3.47 10.36
N VAL A 232 5.49 3.25 9.78
CA VAL A 232 6.61 4.21 9.87
C VAL A 232 6.22 5.56 9.29
N TRP A 233 5.50 5.57 8.16
CA TRP A 233 5.07 6.81 7.50
C TRP A 233 4.05 7.58 8.35
N VAL A 234 3.03 6.89 8.89
CA VAL A 234 2.01 7.49 9.77
C VAL A 234 2.64 8.04 11.06
N ILE A 235 3.56 7.29 11.66
CA ILE A 235 4.30 7.74 12.85
C ILE A 235 5.12 9.00 12.52
N GLY A 236 5.82 9.02 11.38
CA GLY A 236 6.58 10.18 10.92
C GLY A 236 5.72 11.43 10.74
N LEU A 237 4.55 11.30 10.10
CA LEU A 237 3.59 12.39 9.92
C LEU A 237 3.06 12.93 11.25
N ASN A 238 2.70 12.06 12.19
CA ASN A 238 2.21 12.48 13.50
C ASN A 238 3.29 13.19 14.34
N LEU A 239 4.53 12.69 14.30
CA LEU A 239 5.66 13.36 14.95
C LEU A 239 5.96 14.74 14.34
N TYR A 240 5.86 14.85 13.02
CA TYR A 240 6.04 16.13 12.33
C TYR A 240 4.95 17.14 12.72
N ALA A 241 3.68 16.73 12.70
CA ALA A 241 2.56 17.58 13.11
C ALA A 241 2.67 18.01 14.59
N ALA A 242 3.10 17.11 15.48
CA ALA A 242 3.33 17.43 16.89
C ALA A 242 4.47 18.44 17.07
N ARG A 243 5.55 18.32 16.30
CA ARG A 243 6.67 19.27 16.31
C ARG A 243 6.25 20.65 15.84
N GLU A 244 5.45 20.72 14.78
CA GLU A 244 4.93 21.98 14.22
C GLU A 244 3.96 22.67 15.20
N ALA A 245 3.08 21.90 15.85
CA ALA A 245 2.21 22.41 16.91
C ALA A 245 2.99 22.95 18.11
N GLY A 246 4.06 22.26 18.52
CA GLY A 246 4.96 22.71 19.58
C GLY A 246 5.68 24.02 19.24
N GLN A 247 6.17 24.16 18.00
CA GLN A 247 6.79 25.40 17.53
C GLN A 247 5.80 26.57 17.51
N GLY A 248 4.56 26.33 17.08
CA GLY A 248 3.49 27.33 17.09
C GLY A 248 3.13 27.82 18.50
N GLN A 249 3.14 26.92 19.50
CA GLN A 249 2.89 27.29 20.90
C GLN A 249 4.05 28.07 21.52
N GLN A 250 5.30 27.68 21.25
CA GLN A 250 6.47 28.43 21.71
C GLN A 250 6.51 29.84 21.13
N LEU A 251 6.18 30.02 19.85
CA LEU A 251 6.11 31.33 19.21
C LEU A 251 5.02 32.21 19.83
N LYS A 252 3.83 31.65 20.09
CA LYS A 252 2.74 32.36 20.80
C LYS A 252 3.14 32.77 22.22
N ALA A 253 3.84 31.89 22.96
CA ALA A 253 4.31 32.19 24.30
C ALA A 253 5.35 33.33 24.30
N GLN A 254 6.29 33.32 23.37
CA GLN A 254 7.28 34.39 23.21
C GLN A 254 6.62 35.73 22.81
N MET A 255 5.61 35.70 21.94
CA MET A 255 4.83 36.89 21.57
C MET A 255 4.06 37.46 22.77
N ALA A 256 3.39 36.61 23.55
CA ALA A 256 2.68 37.03 24.76
C ALA A 256 3.64 37.65 25.80
N GLN A 257 4.83 37.08 25.96
CA GLN A 257 5.87 37.58 26.86
C GLN A 257 6.35 38.99 26.44
N ARG A 258 6.63 39.21 25.14
CA ARG A 258 7.06 40.52 24.63
C ARG A 258 5.96 41.58 24.75
N VAL A 259 4.70 41.21 24.50
CA VAL A 259 3.55 42.13 24.66
C VAL A 259 3.38 42.53 26.12
N LYS A 260 3.50 41.58 27.05
CA LYS A 260 3.46 41.86 28.50
C LYS A 260 4.60 42.75 28.97
N GLN A 261 5.80 42.63 28.38
CA GLN A 261 6.94 43.49 28.69
C GLN A 261 6.78 44.93 28.17
N ALA A 262 6.04 45.13 27.08
CA ALA A 262 5.80 46.46 26.50
C ALA A 262 4.58 47.18 27.10
N PHE A 263 3.63 46.46 27.71
CA PHE A 263 2.40 47.01 28.26
C PHE A 263 2.10 46.43 29.67
N PRO A 264 2.69 46.97 30.74
CA PRO A 264 2.57 46.43 32.10
C PRO A 264 1.22 46.69 32.81
N GLU A 265 0.28 47.42 32.22
CA GLU A 265 -0.94 47.92 32.88
C GLU A 265 -2.24 47.12 32.57
N LEU A 266 -2.20 45.86 32.08
CA LEU A 266 -3.43 45.11 31.75
C LEU A 266 -3.45 43.64 32.26
N PRO A 267 -4.46 43.25 33.06
CA PRO A 267 -4.65 41.87 33.48
C PRO A 267 -5.51 41.11 32.46
N VAL A 268 -4.99 39.98 31.98
CA VAL A 268 -5.65 38.96 31.12
C VAL A 268 -5.76 39.30 29.62
N ILE A 269 -4.92 38.61 28.83
CA ILE A 269 -4.76 38.76 27.37
C ILE A 269 -5.31 37.51 26.68
N LEU A 270 -6.47 37.60 26.03
CA LEU A 270 -7.07 36.50 25.24
C LEU A 270 -6.69 36.57 23.74
N ASN A 271 -6.33 37.76 23.22
CA ASN A 271 -5.90 37.95 21.83
C ASN A 271 -4.96 39.18 21.68
N PRO A 272 -3.64 39.01 21.83
CA PRO A 272 -2.67 40.11 21.95
C PRO A 272 -2.59 41.00 20.70
N LEU A 273 -2.74 40.43 19.51
CA LEU A 273 -2.61 41.18 18.24
C LEU A 273 -3.80 42.09 17.95
N GLN A 274 -5.01 41.68 18.33
CA GLN A 274 -6.19 42.51 18.16
C GLN A 274 -6.18 43.67 19.15
N GLN A 275 -5.75 43.41 20.40
CA GLN A 275 -5.59 44.46 21.41
C GLN A 275 -4.49 45.47 21.03
N ALA A 276 -3.36 45.03 20.46
CA ALA A 276 -2.32 45.93 19.97
C ALA A 276 -2.82 46.82 18.82
N ARG A 277 -3.55 46.26 17.85
CA ARG A 277 -4.14 47.03 16.74
C ARG A 277 -5.20 48.02 17.23
N GLN A 278 -6.03 47.63 18.20
CA GLN A 278 -7.02 48.52 18.80
C GLN A 278 -6.37 49.66 19.58
N GLN A 279 -5.26 49.43 20.30
CA GLN A 279 -4.56 50.50 21.01
C GLN A 279 -3.81 51.46 20.08
N ILE A 280 -3.24 50.98 18.98
CA ILE A 280 -2.64 51.85 17.96
C ILE A 280 -3.71 52.72 17.30
N ALA A 281 -4.85 52.13 16.93
CA ALA A 281 -5.99 52.86 16.37
C ALA A 281 -6.56 53.89 17.36
N ALA A 282 -6.69 53.52 18.64
CA ALA A 282 -7.16 54.41 19.70
C ALA A 282 -6.19 55.58 19.96
N ARG A 283 -4.86 55.35 19.89
CA ARG A 283 -3.87 56.43 20.00
C ARG A 283 -3.85 57.35 18.77
N GLN A 284 -4.15 56.83 17.58
CA GLN A 284 -4.31 57.66 16.39
C GLN A 284 -5.58 58.51 16.43
N GLN A 285 -6.67 57.99 17.01
CA GLN A 285 -7.92 58.72 17.20
C GLN A 285 -7.84 59.77 18.33
N GLY A 286 -7.09 59.50 19.40
CA GLY A 286 -6.84 60.46 20.49
C GLY A 286 -5.75 61.50 20.21
N ALA A 287 -5.02 61.37 19.09
CA ALA A 287 -3.98 62.33 18.70
C ALA A 287 -4.53 63.52 17.88
N VAL A 288 -5.85 63.56 17.64
CA VAL A 288 -6.53 64.68 16.98
C VAL A 288 -6.50 65.96 17.85
N ASP A 289 -6.27 65.85 19.16
CA ASP A 289 -6.12 66.98 20.11
C ASP A 289 -4.67 67.26 20.52
N ALA A 290 -3.67 66.74 19.79
CA ALA A 290 -2.27 66.97 20.11
C ALA A 290 -1.72 68.23 19.39
N PRO A 291 -1.21 69.26 20.10
CA PRO A 291 -0.79 70.54 19.50
C PRO A 291 0.34 70.43 18.45
N GLY A 292 1.04 69.29 18.39
CA GLY A 292 2.05 69.00 17.35
C GLY A 292 1.47 68.65 15.96
N GLN A 293 0.23 68.15 15.88
CA GLN A 293 -0.44 67.90 14.59
C GLN A 293 -0.94 69.21 13.97
N ASP A 294 -1.43 70.15 14.78
CA ASP A 294 -1.84 71.48 14.32
C ASP A 294 -0.67 72.28 13.74
N PHE A 295 0.50 72.23 14.39
CA PHE A 295 1.72 72.82 13.83
C PHE A 295 2.06 72.24 12.45
N THR A 296 2.09 70.91 12.34
CA THR A 296 2.46 70.23 11.08
C THR A 296 1.47 70.56 9.97
N ARG A 297 0.17 70.62 10.30
CA ARG A 297 -0.89 71.01 9.37
C ARG A 297 -0.75 72.46 8.92
N LEU A 298 -0.57 73.40 9.85
CA LEU A 298 -0.44 74.83 9.54
C LEU A 298 0.82 75.13 8.72
N VAL A 299 1.95 74.47 9.02
CA VAL A 299 3.19 74.62 8.24
C VAL A 299 3.03 74.07 6.82
N LEU A 300 2.41 72.89 6.67
CA LEU A 300 2.19 72.29 5.36
C LEU A 300 1.24 73.15 4.52
N GLN A 301 0.16 73.64 5.13
CA GLN A 301 -0.81 74.50 4.46
C GLN A 301 -0.18 75.87 4.10
N ALA A 302 0.60 76.49 4.98
CA ALA A 302 1.36 77.71 4.68
C ALA A 302 2.32 77.51 3.50
N GLY A 303 3.05 76.40 3.45
CA GLY A 303 3.96 76.08 2.35
C GLY A 303 3.24 75.88 1.02
N SER A 304 2.04 75.29 1.03
CA SER A 304 1.23 75.12 -0.19
C SER A 304 0.52 76.38 -0.65
N GLY A 305 0.10 77.24 0.28
CA GLY A 305 -0.70 78.44 0.00
C GLY A 305 0.12 79.70 -0.27
N MET A 306 1.38 79.76 0.16
CA MET A 306 2.26 80.94 0.04
C MET A 306 3.53 80.67 -0.79
N PRO A 307 3.44 80.22 -2.05
CA PRO A 307 4.62 79.90 -2.86
C PRO A 307 5.50 81.13 -3.14
N SER A 308 4.94 82.33 -3.18
CA SER A 308 5.68 83.59 -3.37
C SER A 308 6.46 84.06 -2.14
N MET A 309 6.22 83.47 -0.96
CA MET A 309 6.92 83.76 0.29
C MET A 309 8.07 82.77 0.57
N ALA A 310 8.34 81.85 -0.37
CA ALA A 310 9.43 80.90 -0.28
C ALA A 310 10.79 81.63 -0.30
N GLY A 311 11.62 81.41 0.72
CA GLY A 311 12.92 82.08 0.89
C GLY A 311 12.85 83.45 1.57
N THR A 312 11.66 83.86 2.02
CA THR A 312 11.39 85.21 2.53
C THR A 312 11.04 85.26 4.02
N VAL A 313 10.83 84.09 4.62
CA VAL A 313 10.53 83.91 6.04
C VAL A 313 11.83 83.90 6.84
N GLN A 314 11.95 84.83 7.80
CA GLN A 314 13.10 84.92 8.70
C GLN A 314 12.92 84.05 9.94
N ARG A 315 11.70 84.00 10.47
CA ARG A 315 11.38 83.25 11.69
C ARG A 315 9.98 82.66 11.61
N LEU A 316 9.84 81.46 12.18
CA LEU A 316 8.58 80.73 12.30
C LEU A 316 8.43 80.32 13.77
N GLU A 317 7.42 80.86 14.44
CA GLU A 317 7.09 80.56 15.84
C GLU A 317 5.68 80.00 15.93
N PHE A 318 5.46 78.99 16.77
CA PHE A 318 4.15 78.42 17.02
C PHE A 318 3.77 78.63 18.48
N VAL A 319 2.80 79.50 18.71
CA VAL A 319 2.37 79.95 20.04
C VAL A 319 0.85 79.98 20.05
N ASP A 320 0.23 79.41 21.09
CA ASP A 320 -1.23 79.42 21.31
C ASP A 320 -2.06 78.99 20.09
N GLY A 321 -1.68 77.87 19.44
CA GLY A 321 -2.40 77.32 18.29
C GLY A 321 -2.25 78.13 16.99
N ALA A 322 -1.41 79.16 16.99
CA ALA A 322 -1.18 80.06 15.86
C ALA A 322 0.25 79.96 15.34
N LEU A 323 0.39 79.92 14.02
CA LEU A 323 1.67 79.95 13.33
C LEU A 323 2.02 81.40 12.99
N GLN A 324 3.03 81.95 13.65
CA GLN A 324 3.53 83.30 13.42
C GLN A 324 4.75 83.27 12.49
N LEU A 325 4.67 84.01 11.39
CA LEU A 325 5.76 84.15 10.41
C LEU A 325 6.28 85.58 10.46
N SER A 326 7.56 85.74 10.75
CA SER A 326 8.27 87.01 10.63
C SER A 326 9.01 87.05 9.30
N LEU A 327 8.78 88.10 8.51
CA LEU A 327 9.38 88.25 7.17
C LEU A 327 10.67 89.08 7.21
N LEU A 328 11.59 88.77 6.28
CA LEU A 328 12.78 89.58 6.02
C LEU A 328 12.38 91.05 5.70
N PRO A 329 13.14 92.07 6.17
CA PRO A 329 12.80 93.48 6.00
C PRO A 329 12.58 93.92 4.54
N GLU A 330 13.30 93.28 3.61
CA GLU A 330 13.25 93.56 2.16
C GLU A 330 11.93 93.12 1.53
N ALA A 331 11.27 92.11 2.10
CA ALA A 331 10.05 91.56 1.57
C ALA A 331 8.77 92.11 2.18
N ARG A 332 8.85 92.77 3.35
CA ARG A 332 7.72 93.50 3.93
C ARG A 332 7.19 94.58 2.99
N ARG A 333 8.03 95.09 2.07
CA ARG A 333 7.66 96.11 1.07
C ARG A 333 7.01 95.54 -0.21
N SER A 334 7.05 94.22 -0.42
CA SER A 334 6.61 93.59 -1.67
C SER A 334 5.21 92.94 -1.58
N GLY A 335 4.50 93.10 -0.46
CA GLY A 335 3.28 92.36 -0.11
C GLY A 335 1.96 93.02 -0.53
N ASN A 336 1.75 93.31 -1.82
CA ASN A 336 0.44 93.77 -2.33
C ASN A 336 -0.37 92.69 -3.06
N ASP A 337 0.19 91.50 -3.25
CA ASP A 337 -0.53 90.38 -3.84
C ASP A 337 -1.33 89.64 -2.75
N LYS A 338 -2.66 89.71 -2.81
CA LYS A 338 -3.59 89.13 -1.81
C LYS A 338 -4.17 87.77 -2.26
N ASP A 339 -3.74 87.25 -3.40
CA ASP A 339 -4.34 86.04 -4.01
C ASP A 339 -4.14 84.77 -3.16
N TRP A 340 -3.04 84.70 -2.42
CA TRP A 340 -2.75 83.60 -1.50
C TRP A 340 -3.66 83.59 -0.25
N GLN A 341 -4.23 84.74 0.14
CA GLN A 341 -5.14 84.83 1.30
C GLN A 341 -6.44 84.08 1.04
N GLY A 342 -7.00 84.20 -0.17
CA GLY A 342 -8.20 83.47 -0.58
C GLY A 342 -7.98 81.96 -0.65
N THR A 343 -6.79 81.53 -1.09
CA THR A 343 -6.42 80.11 -1.18
C THR A 343 -6.32 79.46 0.20
N LEU A 344 -5.74 80.16 1.17
CA LEU A 344 -5.65 79.69 2.56
C LEU A 344 -7.01 79.74 3.28
N ALA A 345 -7.87 80.72 2.98
CA ALA A 345 -9.24 80.76 3.50
C ALA A 345 -10.08 79.56 3.02
N GLN A 346 -9.95 79.14 1.75
CA GLN A 346 -10.58 77.92 1.23
C GLN A 346 -10.04 76.64 1.90
N ALA A 347 -8.79 76.67 2.37
CA ALA A 347 -8.18 75.58 3.14
C ALA A 347 -8.56 75.58 4.64
N GLY A 348 -9.45 76.49 5.05
CA GLY A 348 -9.94 76.60 6.43
C GLY A 348 -8.94 77.27 7.38
N ILE A 349 -8.10 78.19 6.89
CA ILE A 349 -7.15 78.97 7.69
C ILE A 349 -7.49 80.46 7.59
N SER A 350 -7.62 81.10 8.75
CA SER A 350 -7.66 82.55 8.90
C SER A 350 -6.25 83.14 8.99
N ILE A 351 -6.05 84.28 8.33
CA ILE A 351 -4.77 85.00 8.31
C ILE A 351 -4.99 86.40 8.85
N SER A 352 -4.14 86.84 9.78
CA SER A 352 -4.10 88.23 10.25
C SER A 352 -2.69 88.82 10.07
N PRO A 353 -2.57 90.10 9.68
CA PRO A 353 -1.28 90.79 9.67
C PRO A 353 -0.75 90.99 11.10
N ASN A 354 0.56 90.99 11.26
CA ASN A 354 1.29 91.31 12.49
C ASN A 354 2.41 92.33 12.16
N ASP A 355 2.93 93.03 13.16
CA ASP A 355 3.88 94.16 13.00
C ASP A 355 5.10 93.81 12.12
N ASP A 356 5.56 92.55 12.16
CA ASP A 356 6.72 92.05 11.41
C ASP A 356 6.38 90.93 10.39
N GLY A 357 5.10 90.64 10.14
CA GLY A 357 4.69 89.58 9.20
C GLY A 357 3.22 89.12 9.28
N TRP A 358 3.00 87.81 9.35
CA TRP A 358 1.66 87.19 9.26
C TRP A 358 1.41 86.15 10.35
N VAL A 359 0.17 86.02 10.80
CA VAL A 359 -0.27 84.98 11.75
C VAL A 359 -1.34 84.13 11.10
N LEU A 360 -1.16 82.80 11.10
CA LEU A 360 -2.10 81.83 10.57
C LEU A 360 -2.76 81.06 11.72
N ARG A 361 -4.09 80.98 11.70
CA ARG A 361 -4.90 80.21 12.66
C ARG A 361 -5.97 79.39 11.93
N PRO A 362 -6.39 78.22 12.45
CA PRO A 362 -7.56 77.51 11.92
C PRO A 362 -8.81 78.42 11.94
N ALA A 363 -9.62 78.40 10.87
CA ALA A 363 -10.73 79.33 10.66
C ALA A 363 -11.90 79.21 11.66
N GLY A 364 -11.83 78.30 12.63
CA GLY A 364 -12.83 78.13 13.69
C GLY A 364 -12.68 79.09 14.89
N GLU A 365 -11.59 79.88 14.95
CA GLU A 365 -11.23 80.68 16.13
C GLU A 365 -11.01 82.18 15.84
N ALA A 366 -11.49 82.66 14.69
CA ALA A 366 -11.30 84.04 14.25
C ALA A 366 -12.48 84.96 14.65
N THR A 367 -12.47 85.52 15.87
CA THR A 367 -12.86 86.92 16.21
C THR A 367 -12.96 87.17 17.73
N ALA A 368 -12.02 87.94 18.30
CA ALA A 368 -12.25 88.87 19.42
C ALA A 368 -10.96 89.67 19.72
N ALA A 369 -10.72 90.75 18.98
CA ALA A 369 -9.93 91.90 19.44
C ALA A 369 -10.23 93.07 18.49
N THR A 370 -11.19 93.95 18.74
CA THR A 370 -11.26 95.10 19.67
C THR A 370 -11.45 96.32 18.76
N ASP A 371 -12.71 96.67 18.46
CA ASP A 371 -13.06 98.01 17.97
C ASP A 371 -13.69 98.72 19.17
N ASN A 372 -12.89 99.55 19.83
CA ASN A 372 -13.35 100.34 20.97
C ASN A 372 -12.60 101.66 20.96
N ASP A 373 -13.12 102.64 20.20
CA ASP A 373 -13.29 104.01 20.70
C ASP A 373 -14.01 104.86 19.65
N ASP A 374 -15.17 105.41 20.01
CA ASP A 374 -15.41 106.84 19.79
C ASP A 374 -16.51 107.36 20.73
N SER A 375 -16.14 108.17 21.72
CA SER A 375 -17.03 109.15 22.35
C SER A 375 -16.24 110.35 22.88
N SER A 376 -16.17 111.35 22.00
CA SER A 376 -16.47 112.77 22.26
C SER A 376 -15.59 113.56 23.26
N GLY A 377 -14.79 114.45 22.67
CA GLY A 377 -14.63 115.82 23.16
C GLY A 377 -15.91 116.64 23.01
N ALA A 378 -15.96 117.72 23.80
CA ALA A 378 -17.11 118.48 24.28
C ALA A 378 -17.51 119.70 23.42
N GLU A 379 -18.39 120.53 24.00
CA GLU A 379 -18.85 121.89 23.65
C GLU A 379 -20.23 121.93 22.92
N ASP A 380 -21.26 122.68 23.32
CA ASP A 380 -21.38 123.76 24.31
C ASP A 380 -22.87 124.04 24.66
N GLU A 381 -23.06 124.78 25.77
CA GLU A 381 -24.26 125.37 26.43
C GLU A 381 -24.89 124.64 27.63
#